data_AF-A0A2N3PTS3-F1
#
_entry.id   AF-A0A2N3PTS3-F1
#
_cell.length_a   1.000
_cell.length_b   1.000
_cell.length_c   1.000
_cell.angle_alpha   90.00
_cell.angle_beta   90.00
_cell.angle_gamma   90.00
#
_symmetry.space_group_name_H-M   'P 1'
#
loop_
_entity.id
_entity.type
_entity.pdbx_description
1 polymer ?
#
loop_
_entity_poly.entity_id
_entity_poly.type
_entity_poly.pdbx_seq_one_letter_code
_entity_poly.pdbx_strand_id
1 'polypeptide(L)'
;MTRILIEYILPILLPTALWGLWLAWAQQRARRAGRQGPEWQSVPISWLLAAGVALALLVAIGGTLHTGYAKGGYHPAAVDEKGHLLPGGFR
;
A
#
# COMPACT_ATOMS: atom_id res chain seq x y z
N MET A 1 -16.73 -5.28 -9.05
CA MET A 1 -15.82 -6.32 -8.51
C MET A 1 -14.47 -6.35 -9.22
N THR A 2 -14.42 -6.33 -10.55
CA THR A 2 -13.17 -6.23 -11.34
C THR A 2 -12.36 -4.94 -11.06
N ARG A 3 -13.05 -3.84 -10.76
CA ARG A 3 -12.41 -2.57 -10.37
C ARG A 3 -11.48 -2.73 -9.16
N ILE A 4 -11.92 -3.44 -8.12
CA ILE A 4 -11.10 -3.68 -6.92
C ILE A 4 -9.88 -4.53 -7.27
N LEU A 5 -10.06 -5.54 -8.13
CA LEU A 5 -8.99 -6.44 -8.55
C LEU A 5 -7.88 -5.70 -9.32
N ILE A 6 -8.25 -4.80 -10.23
CA ILE A 6 -7.29 -4.07 -11.07
C ILE A 6 -6.69 -2.87 -10.33
N GLU A 7 -7.48 -2.17 -9.53
CA GLU A 7 -7.07 -0.91 -8.89
C GLU A 7 -6.31 -1.13 -7.58
N TYR A 8 -6.53 -2.25 -6.87
CA TYR A 8 -5.88 -2.55 -5.59
C TYR A 8 -5.04 -3.82 -5.61
N ILE A 9 -5.58 -4.92 -6.14
CA ILE A 9 -4.91 -6.22 -6.07
C ILE A 9 -3.77 -6.29 -7.09
N LEU A 10 -3.96 -5.74 -8.29
CA LEU A 10 -2.93 -5.70 -9.31
C LEU A 10 -1.68 -4.94 -8.86
N PRO A 11 -1.71 -3.68 -8.38
CA PRO A 11 -0.49 -2.98 -7.95
C PRO A 11 0.22 -3.61 -6.75
N ILE A 12 -0.47 -4.44 -5.94
CA ILE A 12 0.15 -5.21 -4.85
C ILE A 12 0.77 -6.52 -5.36
N LEU A 13 0.07 -7.24 -6.23
CA LEU A 13 0.54 -8.52 -6.76
C LEU A 13 1.60 -8.35 -7.85
N LEU A 14 1.54 -7.29 -8.66
CA LEU A 14 2.45 -7.05 -9.76
C LEU A 14 3.93 -6.95 -9.33
N PRO A 15 4.32 -6.17 -8.28
CA PRO A 15 5.72 -6.15 -7.82
C PRO A 15 6.16 -7.49 -7.23
N THR A 16 5.27 -8.19 -6.53
CA THR A 16 5.54 -9.50 -5.95
C THR A 16 5.73 -10.56 -7.04
N ALA A 17 4.88 -10.53 -8.07
CA ALA A 17 4.93 -11.41 -9.22
C ALA A 17 6.17 -11.13 -10.09
N LEU A 18 6.50 -9.85 -10.34
CA LEU A 18 7.73 -9.44 -11.03
C LEU A 18 8.98 -9.91 -10.30
N TRP A 19 9.00 -9.78 -8.97
CA TRP A 19 10.11 -10.25 -8.14
C TRP A 19 10.27 -11.76 -8.23
N GLY A 20 9.17 -12.51 -8.10
CA GLY A 20 9.17 -13.97 -8.27
C GLY A 20 9.59 -14.41 -9.67
N LEU A 21 9.14 -13.71 -10.71
CA LEU A 21 9.53 -13.97 -12.10
C LEU A 21 11.03 -13.75 -12.31
N TRP A 22 11.57 -12.65 -11.77
CA TRP A 22 12.98 -12.34 -11.86
C TRP A 22 13.84 -13.37 -11.12
N LEU A 23 13.41 -13.82 -9.94
CA LEU A 23 14.11 -14.85 -9.17
C LEU A 23 14.10 -16.20 -9.89
N ALA A 24 12.96 -16.58 -10.47
CA ALA A 24 12.83 -17.80 -11.28
C ALA A 24 13.72 -17.74 -12.53
N TRP A 25 13.77 -16.57 -13.19
CA TRP A 25 14.62 -16.35 -14.35
C TRP A 25 16.12 -16.38 -13.97
N ALA A 26 16.51 -15.76 -12.87
CA ALA A 26 17.88 -15.78 -12.35
C ALA A 26 18.32 -17.21 -11.96
N GLN A 27 17.43 -17.99 -11.32
CA GLN A 27 17.68 -19.40 -11.03
C GLN A 27 17.80 -20.24 -12.31
N GLN A 28 16.92 -20.07 -13.29
CA GLN A 28 17.01 -20.78 -14.56
C GLN A 28 18.28 -20.41 -15.34
N ARG A 29 18.68 -19.14 -15.32
CA ARG A 29 19.92 -18.65 -15.93
C ARG A 29 21.14 -19.29 -15.26
N ALA A 30 21.17 -19.38 -13.94
CA ALA A 30 22.25 -20.01 -13.18
C ALA A 30 22.34 -21.52 -13.41
N ARG A 31 21.19 -22.23 -13.44
CA ARG A 31 21.12 -23.66 -13.77
C ARG A 31 21.63 -23.96 -15.17
N ARG A 32 21.30 -23.12 -16.16
CA ARG A 32 21.82 -23.23 -17.54
C ARG A 32 23.32 -22.94 -17.65
N ALA A 33 23.88 -22.17 -16.71
CA ALA A 33 25.31 -21.87 -16.64
C ALA A 33 26.12 -22.90 -15.82
N GLY A 34 25.49 -23.98 -15.35
CA GLY A 34 26.16 -25.02 -14.55
C GLY A 34 26.65 -24.55 -13.18
N ARG A 35 26.17 -23.39 -12.70
CA ARG A 35 26.50 -22.83 -11.38
C ARG A 35 25.37 -23.11 -10.41
N GLN A 36 25.71 -23.35 -9.14
CA GLN A 36 24.71 -23.42 -8.07
C GLN A 36 23.94 -22.10 -8.04
N GLY A 37 22.61 -22.20 -8.08
CA GLY A 37 21.73 -21.02 -8.02
C GLY A 37 21.95 -20.22 -6.74
N PRO A 38 21.62 -18.91 -6.73
CA PRO A 38 21.88 -18.06 -5.58
C PRO A 38 21.31 -18.69 -4.30
N GLU A 39 22.17 -18.85 -3.30
CA GLU A 39 21.85 -19.47 -2.02
C GLU A 39 20.75 -18.67 -1.32
N TRP A 40 19.76 -19.35 -0.72
CA TRP A 40 18.65 -18.70 -0.02
C TRP A 40 19.12 -17.77 1.11
N GLN A 41 20.32 -17.97 1.65
CA GLN A 41 20.97 -17.09 2.64
C GLN A 41 21.58 -15.81 2.05
N SER A 42 21.83 -15.77 0.73
CA SER A 42 22.29 -14.58 0.03
C SER A 42 21.17 -13.63 -0.36
N VAL A 43 19.91 -14.01 -0.12
CA VAL A 43 18.73 -13.19 -0.45
C VAL A 43 18.73 -11.98 0.49
N PRO A 44 19.01 -10.77 -0.01
CA PRO A 44 19.17 -9.61 0.85
C PRO A 44 17.85 -9.26 1.54
N ILE A 45 17.86 -9.15 2.88
CA ILE A 45 16.72 -8.65 3.68
C ILE A 45 16.21 -7.30 3.19
N SER A 46 17.05 -6.52 2.50
CA SER A 46 16.68 -5.29 1.83
C SER A 46 15.53 -5.46 0.83
N TRP A 47 15.36 -6.62 0.20
CA TRP A 47 14.18 -6.91 -0.62
C TRP A 47 12.89 -7.07 0.20
N LEU A 48 12.98 -7.70 1.37
CA LEU A 48 11.85 -7.83 2.29
C LEU A 48 11.45 -6.44 2.83
N LEU A 49 12.44 -5.61 3.12
CA LEU A 49 12.26 -4.24 3.59
C LEU A 49 11.68 -3.34 2.48
N ALA A 50 12.19 -3.47 1.24
CA ALA A 50 11.64 -2.78 0.08
C ALA A 50 10.18 -3.19 -0.21
N ALA A 51 9.86 -4.49 -0.09
CA ALA A 51 8.48 -4.98 -0.23
C ALA A 51 7.56 -4.43 0.87
N GLY A 52 8.03 -4.38 2.13
CA GLY A 52 7.29 -3.77 3.24
C GLY A 52 7.03 -2.27 3.03
N VAL A 53 8.04 -1.51 2.60
CA VAL A 53 7.90 -0.07 2.30
C VAL A 53 6.94 0.16 1.13
N ALA A 54 7.05 -0.64 0.06
CA ALA A 54 6.14 -0.55 -1.08
C ALA A 54 4.68 -0.83 -0.67
N LEU A 55 4.45 -1.85 0.16
CA LEU A 55 3.12 -2.17 0.68
C LEU A 55 2.56 -1.04 1.55
N ALA A 56 3.37 -0.48 2.45
CA ALA A 56 2.97 0.65 3.29
C ALA A 56 2.58 1.89 2.46
N LEU A 57 3.36 2.21 1.42
CA LEU A 57 3.06 3.31 0.49
C LEU A 57 1.74 3.06 -0.27
N LEU A 58 1.51 1.83 -0.75
CA LEU A 58 0.27 1.49 -1.44
C LEU A 58 -0.96 1.62 -0.54
N VAL A 59 -0.87 1.19 0.73
CA VAL A 59 -1.96 1.34 1.70
C VAL A 59 -2.22 2.81 2.01
N ALA A 60 -1.17 3.62 2.21
CA ALA A 60 -1.32 5.05 2.47
C ALA A 60 -1.92 5.80 1.28
N ILE A 61 -1.41 5.57 0.07
CA ILE A 61 -1.92 6.17 -1.17
C ILE A 61 -3.35 5.68 -1.43
N GLY A 62 -3.61 4.38 -1.30
CA GLY A 62 -4.96 3.83 -1.47
C GLY A 62 -5.96 4.40 -0.46
N GLY A 63 -5.57 4.52 0.81
CA GLY A 63 -6.39 5.13 1.85
C GLY A 63 -6.72 6.59 1.55
N THR A 64 -5.71 7.40 1.24
CA THR A 64 -5.91 8.83 0.90
C THR A 64 -6.79 9.05 -0.33
N LEU A 65 -6.68 8.19 -1.34
CA LEU A 65 -7.53 8.26 -2.54
C LEU A 65 -8.95 7.76 -2.28
N HIS A 66 -9.14 6.78 -1.40
CA HIS A 66 -10.43 6.14 -1.15
C HIS A 66 -11.31 6.92 -0.17
N THR A 67 -10.75 7.39 0.94
CA THR A 67 -11.54 8.12 1.94
C THR A 67 -11.76 9.57 1.55
N GLY A 68 -10.90 10.13 0.70
CA GLY A 68 -10.69 11.57 0.63
C GLY A 68 -10.22 12.10 1.98
N TYR A 69 -9.65 13.31 2.00
CA TYR A 69 -9.52 14.01 3.28
C TYR A 69 -10.94 14.34 3.76
N ALA A 70 -11.29 13.96 4.99
CA ALA A 70 -12.48 14.48 5.65
C ALA A 70 -12.31 16.00 5.75
N LYS A 71 -12.83 16.72 4.75
CA LYS A 71 -12.86 18.19 4.72
C LYS A 71 -13.97 18.65 5.67
N GLY A 72 -13.78 18.37 6.96
CA GLY A 72 -14.70 18.81 7.98
C GLY A 72 -14.10 19.87 8.86
N GLY A 73 -14.56 21.10 8.66
CA GLY A 73 -14.23 22.22 9.54
C GLY A 73 -14.95 22.03 10.87
N TYR A 74 -14.18 21.97 11.95
CA TYR A 74 -14.75 21.98 13.31
C TYR A 74 -15.59 23.23 13.49
N HIS A 75 -16.87 23.07 13.78
CA HIS A 75 -17.71 24.17 14.22
C HIS A 75 -17.72 24.17 15.76
N PRO A 76 -17.25 25.25 16.40
CA PRO A 76 -17.33 25.37 17.85
C PRO A 76 -18.78 25.44 18.30
N ALA A 77 -19.03 25.01 19.53
CA ALA A 77 -20.34 25.18 20.16
C ALA A 77 -20.66 26.68 20.25
N ALA A 78 -21.91 27.04 19.95
CA ALA A 78 -22.39 28.41 19.97
C ALA A 78 -23.76 28.50 20.67
N VAL A 79 -24.13 29.69 21.11
CA VAL A 79 -25.46 29.96 21.67
C VAL A 79 -26.26 30.73 20.63
N ASP A 80 -27.49 30.29 20.33
CA ASP A 80 -28.37 31.01 19.41
C ASP A 80 -28.93 32.30 20.04
N GLU A 81 -29.55 33.16 19.22
CA GLU A 81 -30.16 34.41 19.70
C GLU A 81 -31.31 34.20 20.71
N LYS A 82 -31.80 32.96 20.85
CA LYS A 82 -32.87 32.55 21.77
C LYS A 82 -32.33 31.88 23.04
N GLY A 83 -31.00 31.78 23.19
CA GLY A 83 -30.34 31.20 24.36
C GLY A 83 -30.14 29.68 24.31
N HIS A 84 -30.38 29.02 23.17
CA HIS A 84 -30.15 27.58 23.05
C HIS A 84 -28.70 27.24 22.75
N LEU A 85 -28.18 26.18 23.39
CA LEU A 85 -26.86 25.63 23.12
C LEU A 85 -26.88 24.81 21.82
N LEU A 86 -26.14 25.26 20.81
CA LEU A 86 -25.87 24.53 19.58
C LEU A 86 -24.60 23.68 19.79
N PRO A 87 -24.70 22.34 19.74
CA PRO A 87 -23.55 21.47 19.95
C PRO A 87 -22.53 21.65 18.82
N GLY A 88 -21.26 21.79 19.21
CA GLY A 88 -20.15 21.79 18.27
C GLY A 88 -19.94 20.39 17.66
N GLY A 89 -19.39 20.34 16.45
CA GLY A 89 -19.21 19.08 15.74
C GLY A 89 -18.33 19.19 14.51
N PHE A 90 -17.94 18.03 14.00
CA PHE A 90 -17.30 17.87 12.70
C PHE A 90 -18.41 17.66 11.65
N ARG A 91 -18.41 18.45 10.59
CA ARG A 91 -19.32 18.30 9.44
C ARG A 91 -18.56 17.90 8.21
#